data_AF-A0A1W9W113-F1
#
_entry.id   AF-A0A1W9W113-F1
#
_cell.length_a   1.000
_cell.length_b   1.000
_cell.length_c   1.000
_cell.angle_alpha   90.00
_cell.angle_beta   90.00
_cell.angle_gamma   90.00
#
_symmetry.space_group_name_H-M   'P 1'
#
loop_
_entity.id
_entity.type
_entity.pdbx_description
1 polymer ?
#
loop_
_entity_poly.entity_id
_entity_poly.type
_entity_poly.pdbx_seq_one_letter_code
_entity_poly.pdbx_strand_id
1 'polypeptide(L)'
;MKRIYIYILVFLIFTGTMGLISFFPLNYYKEIDEISKKYEIDKEVIYSVIKIESNFRKDIVSHKGAVGLMQITPPTGEWMAKSHNLPYSENMLLDPPF
;
A
#
# COMPACT_ATOMS: atom_id res chain seq x y z
N MET A 1 31.83 31.36 -13.79
CA MET A 1 30.45 31.77 -13.48
C MET A 1 29.39 30.82 -14.07
N LYS A 2 29.39 30.48 -15.36
CA LYS A 2 28.35 29.60 -15.98
C LYS A 2 28.15 28.20 -15.34
N ARG A 3 29.19 27.63 -14.72
CA ARG A 3 29.13 26.31 -14.04
C ARG A 3 28.29 26.32 -12.75
N ILE A 4 28.10 27.47 -12.08
CA ILE A 4 27.36 27.55 -10.81
C ILE A 4 25.88 27.17 -10.98
N TYR A 5 25.27 27.55 -12.11
CA TYR A 5 23.87 27.26 -12.42
C TYR A 5 23.60 25.76 -12.59
N ILE A 6 24.60 24.99 -13.05
CA ILE A 6 24.50 23.53 -13.17
C ILE A 6 24.37 22.90 -11.79
N TYR A 7 25.20 23.33 -10.82
CA TYR A 7 25.13 22.80 -9.46
C TYR A 7 23.82 23.17 -8.75
N ILE A 8 23.31 24.38 -8.96
CA ILE A 8 22.00 24.81 -8.42
C ILE A 8 20.88 23.96 -9.01
N LEU A 9 20.89 23.72 -10.33
CA LEU A 9 19.88 22.90 -10.99
C LEU A 9 19.91 21.45 -10.48
N VAL A 10 21.09 20.85 -10.33
CA VAL A 10 21.25 19.49 -9.78
C VAL A 10 20.76 19.43 -8.34
N PHE A 11 21.06 20.43 -7.52
CA PHE A 11 20.58 20.50 -6.14
C PHE A 11 19.05 20.57 -6.07
N LEU A 12 18.41 21.40 -6.91
CA LEU A 12 16.94 21.48 -6.98
C LEU A 12 16.31 20.14 -7.37
N ILE A 13 16.84 19.46 -8.40
CA ILE A 13 16.37 18.13 -8.81
C ILE A 13 16.52 17.12 -7.66
N PHE A 14 17.68 17.09 -7.00
CA PHE A 14 17.95 16.19 -5.89
C PHE A 14 16.98 16.40 -4.72
N THR A 15 16.73 17.65 -4.33
CA THR A 15 15.75 17.96 -3.27
C THR A 15 14.33 17.59 -3.66
N GLY A 16 13.96 17.79 -4.94
CA GLY A 16 12.65 17.42 -5.47
C GLY A 16 12.43 15.90 -5.46
N THR A 17 13.41 15.11 -5.92
CA THR A 17 13.30 13.65 -5.94
C THR A 17 13.28 13.04 -4.54
N MET A 18 14.09 13.56 -3.61
CA MET A 18 14.03 13.18 -2.19
C MET A 18 12.65 13.47 -1.58
N GLY A 19 12.05 14.62 -1.90
CA GLY A 19 10.69 14.95 -1.47
C GLY A 19 9.66 13.94 -1.98
N LEU A 20 9.69 13.62 -3.28
CA LEU A 20 8.77 12.66 -3.90
C LEU A 20 8.84 11.27 -3.25
N ILE A 21 10.05 10.77 -2.99
CA ILE A 21 10.25 9.46 -2.35
C ILE A 21 9.65 9.44 -0.93
N SER A 22 9.70 10.56 -0.20
CA SER A 22 9.10 10.64 1.14
C SER A 22 7.56 10.69 1.12
N PHE A 23 6.96 11.30 0.10
CA PHE A 23 5.49 11.39 -0.01
C PHE A 23 4.84 10.09 -0.52
N PHE A 24 5.57 9.29 -1.30
CA PHE A 24 5.10 8.04 -1.88
C PHE A 24 6.02 6.86 -1.53
N PRO A 25 6.10 6.48 -0.25
CA PRO A 25 6.84 5.30 0.15
C PRO A 25 6.21 4.04 -0.48
N LEU A 26 7.04 3.22 -1.12
CA LEU A 26 6.64 1.95 -1.71
C LEU A 26 6.58 0.84 -0.64
N ASN A 27 5.72 1.03 0.36
CA ASN A 27 5.47 0.02 1.39
C ASN A 27 4.87 -1.24 0.75
N TYR A 28 5.32 -2.41 1.23
CA TYR A 28 4.86 -3.72 0.73
C TYR A 28 5.10 -3.93 -0.78
N TYR A 29 6.21 -3.37 -1.31
CA TYR A 29 6.51 -3.45 -2.75
C TYR A 29 6.55 -4.88 -3.28
N LYS A 30 7.20 -5.79 -2.56
CA LYS A 30 7.40 -7.17 -3.02
C LYS A 30 6.05 -7.88 -3.12
N GLU A 31 5.22 -7.70 -2.12
CA GLU A 31 3.95 -8.38 -1.93
C GLU A 31 2.89 -7.82 -2.89
N ILE A 32 2.87 -6.50 -3.07
CA ILE A 32 2.01 -5.85 -4.08
C ILE A 32 2.45 -6.24 -5.50
N ASP A 33 3.76 -6.35 -5.79
CA ASP A 33 4.25 -6.78 -7.11
C ASP A 33 3.89 -8.24 -7.41
N GLU A 34 3.99 -9.13 -6.42
CA GLU A 34 3.57 -10.54 -6.53
C GLU A 34 2.05 -10.66 -6.79
N ILE A 35 1.23 -9.93 -6.03
CA ILE A 35 -0.24 -9.90 -6.21
C ILE A 35 -0.61 -9.28 -7.55
N SER A 36 0.03 -8.17 -7.93
CA SER A 36 -0.17 -7.48 -9.22
C SER A 36 0.02 -8.44 -10.39
N LYS A 37 1.13 -9.21 -10.39
CA LYS A 37 1.42 -10.21 -11.42
C LYS A 37 0.45 -11.38 -11.38
N LYS A 38 0.11 -11.88 -10.19
CA LYS A 38 -0.78 -13.05 -10.02
C LYS A 38 -2.19 -12.79 -10.54
N TYR A 39 -2.72 -11.60 -10.33
CA TYR A 39 -4.10 -11.25 -10.68
C TYR A 39 -4.20 -10.32 -11.89
N GLU A 40 -3.08 -10.00 -12.54
CA GLU A 40 -3.00 -9.08 -13.70
C GLU A 40 -3.64 -7.70 -13.40
N ILE A 41 -3.41 -7.19 -12.19
CA ILE A 41 -3.89 -5.89 -11.73
C ILE A 41 -2.71 -4.94 -11.65
N ASP A 42 -2.85 -3.74 -12.21
CA ASP A 42 -1.83 -2.69 -12.09
C ASP A 42 -1.52 -2.40 -10.61
N LYS A 43 -0.23 -2.47 -10.24
CA LYS A 43 0.24 -2.18 -8.87
C LYS A 43 -0.22 -0.81 -8.38
N GLU A 44 -0.28 0.19 -9.26
CA GLU A 44 -0.74 1.55 -8.97
C GLU A 44 -2.20 1.55 -8.45
N VAL A 45 -3.05 0.66 -8.95
CA VAL A 45 -4.43 0.50 -8.47
C VAL A 45 -4.43 -0.06 -7.05
N ILE A 46 -3.64 -1.10 -6.79
CA ILE A 46 -3.53 -1.72 -5.45
C ILE A 46 -3.00 -0.68 -4.44
N TYR A 47 -1.92 0.04 -4.79
CA TYR A 47 -1.37 1.13 -3.98
C TYR A 47 -2.43 2.21 -3.69
N SER A 48 -3.21 2.61 -4.70
CA SER A 48 -4.23 3.64 -4.56
C SER A 48 -5.34 3.24 -3.60
N VAL A 49 -5.81 1.99 -3.66
CA VAL A 49 -6.82 1.47 -2.73
C VAL A 49 -6.27 1.47 -1.30
N ILE A 50 -5.10 0.87 -1.06
CA ILE A 50 -4.50 0.82 0.29
C ILE A 50 -4.24 2.24 0.84
N LYS A 51 -3.79 3.16 -0.02
CA LYS A 51 -3.53 4.56 0.34
C LYS A 51 -4.80 5.24 0.83
N ILE A 52 -5.92 5.05 0.13
CA ILE A 52 -7.23 5.64 0.46
C ILE A 52 -7.82 5.01 1.72
N GLU A 53 -7.76 3.68 1.83
CA GLU A 53 -8.42 2.94 2.91
C GLU A 53 -7.69 3.09 4.25
N SER A 54 -6.35 3.00 4.25
CA SER A 54 -5.58 2.95 5.50
C SER A 54 -4.37 3.86 5.54
N ASN A 55 -3.95 4.40 4.39
CA ASN A 55 -2.64 5.03 4.24
C ASN A 55 -1.51 4.11 4.75
N PHE A 56 -1.58 2.82 4.40
CA PHE A 56 -0.61 1.77 4.76
C PHE A 56 -0.49 1.46 6.26
N ARG A 57 -1.50 1.81 7.08
CA ARG A 57 -1.55 1.38 8.48
C ARG A 57 -2.27 0.05 8.58
N LYS A 58 -1.59 -1.01 9.02
CA LYS A 58 -2.15 -2.37 9.06
C LYS A 58 -3.02 -2.67 10.29
N ASP A 59 -2.90 -1.85 11.33
CA ASP A 59 -3.47 -2.05 12.66
C ASP A 59 -4.72 -1.19 12.92
N ILE A 60 -5.29 -0.58 11.88
CA ILE A 60 -6.46 0.29 12.03
C ILE A 60 -7.79 -0.48 11.92
N VAL A 61 -8.74 -0.05 12.74
CA VAL A 61 -10.14 -0.48 12.69
C VAL A 61 -11.01 0.78 12.53
N SER A 62 -11.87 0.81 11.51
CA SER A 62 -12.80 1.93 11.34
C SER A 62 -13.92 1.91 12.40
N HIS A 63 -14.62 3.03 12.54
CA HIS A 63 -15.79 3.12 13.41
C HIS A 63 -16.89 2.10 13.06
N LYS A 64 -16.92 1.61 11.82
CA LYS A 64 -17.89 0.61 11.34
C LYS A 64 -17.33 -0.82 11.38
N GLY A 65 -16.14 -1.03 11.92
CA GLY A 65 -15.52 -2.35 12.07
C GLY A 65 -14.78 -2.87 10.82
N ALA A 66 -14.39 -1.99 9.90
CA ALA A 66 -13.52 -2.38 8.78
C ALA A 66 -12.05 -2.43 9.23
N VAL A 67 -11.28 -3.44 8.81
CA VAL A 67 -10.00 -3.79 9.42
C VAL A 67 -8.85 -3.79 8.42
N GLY A 68 -7.68 -3.29 8.86
CA GLY A 68 -6.40 -3.48 8.18
C GLY A 68 -6.16 -2.62 6.94
N LEU A 69 -5.19 -3.04 6.12
CA LEU A 69 -4.66 -2.26 4.99
C LEU A 69 -5.72 -1.85 3.97
N MET A 70 -6.65 -2.74 3.68
CA MET A 70 -7.70 -2.55 2.69
C MET A 70 -9.08 -2.37 3.32
N GLN A 71 -9.15 -2.18 4.64
CA GLN A 71 -10.40 -1.96 5.38
C GLN A 71 -11.47 -3.00 5.03
N ILE A 72 -11.12 -4.29 5.14
CA ILE A 72 -12.05 -5.39 4.93
C ILE A 72 -12.89 -5.58 6.19
N THR A 73 -14.21 -5.71 6.05
CA THR A 73 -15.07 -6.04 7.20
C THR A 73 -14.97 -7.54 7.54
N PRO A 74 -15.07 -7.94 8.83
CA PRO A 74 -15.02 -9.35 9.20
C PRO A 74 -16.01 -10.24 8.43
N PRO A 75 -17.28 -9.85 8.21
CA PRO A 75 -18.19 -10.65 7.39
C PRO A 75 -17.73 -10.84 5.94
N THR A 76 -17.13 -9.81 5.33
CA THR A 76 -16.56 -9.91 3.97
C THR A 76 -15.34 -10.84 3.94
N GLY A 77 -14.47 -10.75 4.95
CA GLY A 77 -13.31 -11.62 5.08
C GLY A 77 -13.68 -13.09 5.24
N GLU A 78 -14.64 -13.39 6.12
CA GLU A 78 -15.17 -14.73 6.34
C GLU A 78 -15.80 -15.30 5.06
N TRP A 79 -16.64 -14.50 4.38
CA TRP A 79 -17.28 -14.90 3.13
C TRP A 79 -16.26 -15.23 2.04
N MET A 80 -15.23 -14.40 1.87
CA MET A 80 -14.16 -14.63 0.89
C MET A 80 -13.39 -15.91 1.22
N ALA A 81 -12.95 -16.07 2.47
CA ALA A 81 -12.19 -17.25 2.90
C ALA A 81 -12.99 -18.54 2.67
N LYS A 82 -14.28 -18.56 3.03
CA LYS A 82 -15.17 -19.69 2.78
C LYS A 82 -15.31 -20.00 1.29
N SER A 83 -15.44 -18.98 0.45
CA SER A 83 -15.59 -19.13 -1.01
C SER A 83 -14.34 -19.70 -1.68
N HIS A 84 -13.17 -19.52 -1.07
CA HIS A 84 -11.89 -20.03 -1.55
C HIS A 84 -11.34 -21.21 -0.73
N ASN A 85 -12.14 -21.75 0.19
CA ASN A 85 -11.75 -22.86 1.08
C ASN A 85 -10.45 -22.58 1.87
N LEU A 86 -10.32 -21.36 2.39
CA LEU A 86 -9.20 -20.89 3.18
C LEU A 86 -9.55 -20.85 4.68
N PRO A 87 -8.58 -21.07 5.59
CA PRO A 87 -8.78 -20.83 7.01
C PRO A 87 -9.02 -19.34 7.26
N TYR A 88 -9.86 -19.01 8.25
CA TYR A 88 -10.19 -17.63 8.60
C TYR A 88 -10.18 -17.43 10.12
N SER A 89 -9.59 -16.33 10.55
CA SER A 89 -9.83 -15.71 11.85
C SER A 89 -9.76 -14.20 11.67
N GLU A 90 -10.53 -13.44 12.44
CA GLU A 90 -10.58 -11.98 12.31
C GLU A 90 -9.21 -11.30 12.45
N ASN A 91 -8.34 -11.84 13.30
CA ASN A 91 -6.97 -11.34 13.50
C ASN A 91 -6.10 -11.42 12.23
N MET A 92 -6.42 -12.30 11.27
CA MET A 92 -5.72 -12.37 9.98
C MET A 92 -5.94 -11.11 9.13
N LEU A 93 -6.96 -10.30 9.43
CA LEU A 93 -7.17 -9.01 8.75
C LEU A 93 -6.18 -7.93 9.23
N LEU A 94 -5.63 -8.07 10.44
CA LEU A 94 -4.63 -7.17 11.03
C LEU A 94 -3.20 -7.59 10.68
N ASP A 95 -3.03 -8.86 10.29
CA ASP A 95 -1.75 -9.42 9.90
C ASP A 95 -1.80 -9.88 8.45
N PRO A 96 -1.67 -8.93 7.50
CA PRO A 96 -1.62 -9.28 6.09
C PRO A 96 -0.46 -10.28 5.87
N PRO A 97 -0.71 -11.39 5.18
CA PRO A 97 0.25 -12.48 5.04
C PRO A 97 1.36 -12.03 4.09
N PHE A 98 2.36 -11.40 4.69
CA PHE A 98 3.63 -11.06 4.09
C PHE A 98 4.72 -11.80 4.85
#